data_AF-A0A166S3Q5-F1
#
_entry.id   AF-A0A166S3Q5-F1
#
_cell.length_a   1.000
_cell.length_b   1.000
_cell.length_c   1.000
_cell.angle_alpha   90.00
_cell.angle_beta   90.00
_cell.angle_gamma   90.00
#
_symmetry.space_group_name_H-M   'P 1'
#
loop_
_entity.id
_entity.type
_entity.pdbx_description
1 polymer ?
#
loop_
_entity_poly.entity_id
_entity_poly.type
_entity_poly.pdbx_seq_one_letter_code
_entity_poly.pdbx_strand_id
1 'polypeptide(L)' 'MLNGKKIRDIRVSLGYTTLDIQNLAKDTRFQTSISKSYLEELERGDKKNPSLEKVAVIAKILGCKIDDLILSA' A
#
# COMPACT_ATOMS: atom_id res chain seq x y z
N MET A 1 1.31 7.56 -11.56
CA MET A 1 1.27 6.07 -11.47
C MET A 1 1.79 5.65 -10.10
N LEU A 2 1.28 4.57 -9.50
CA LEU A 2 1.75 4.13 -8.18
C LEU A 2 3.17 3.56 -8.23
N ASN A 3 4.01 3.90 -7.26
CA ASN A 3 5.34 3.34 -7.06
C ASN A 3 5.28 2.09 -6.17
N GLY A 4 4.99 0.94 -6.79
CA GLY A 4 4.92 -0.36 -6.10
C GLY A 4 6.20 -0.73 -5.35
N LYS A 5 7.37 -0.43 -5.94
CA LYS A 5 8.66 -0.70 -5.32
C LYS A 5 8.82 0.07 -4.01
N LYS A 6 8.46 1.36 -4.00
CA LYS A 6 8.54 2.20 -2.80
C LYS A 6 7.63 1.71 -1.66
N ILE A 7 6.44 1.20 -1.99
CA ILE A 7 5.55 0.55 -1.03
C ILE A 7 6.25 -0.63 -0.35
N ARG A 8 6.86 -1.50 -1.16
CA ARG A 8 7.62 -2.65 -0.66
C ARG A 8 8.78 -2.23 0.24
N ASP A 9 9.55 -1.24 -0.19
CA ASP A 9 10.74 -0.76 0.54
C ASP A 9 10.35 -0.24 1.93
N ILE A 10 9.30 0.59 2.02
CA ILE A 10 8.80 1.11 3.31
C ILE A 10 8.20 -0.02 4.16
N ARG A 11 7.41 -0.91 3.56
CA ARG A 11 6.81 -2.03 4.30
C ARG A 11 7.88 -2.92 4.94
N VAL A 12 8.92 -3.28 4.19
CA VAL A 12 10.02 -4.13 4.67
C VAL A 12 10.86 -3.40 5.72
N SER A 13 11.11 -2.09 5.56
CA SER A 13 11.85 -1.32 6.58
C SER A 13 11.11 -1.20 7.91
N LEU A 14 9.77 -1.24 7.89
CA LEU A 14 8.92 -1.32 9.08
C LEU A 14 8.79 -2.75 9.66
N GLY A 15 9.37 -3.76 9.00
CA GLY A 15 9.32 -5.16 9.45
C GLY A 15 7.98 -5.87 9.16
N TYR A 16 7.11 -5.28 8.33
CA TYR A 16 5.81 -5.87 8.01
C TYR A 16 5.86 -6.86 6.86
N THR A 17 5.10 -7.94 6.97
CA THR A 17 4.73 -8.82 5.84
C THR A 17 3.53 -8.25 5.08
N THR A 18 3.26 -8.76 3.87
CA THR A 18 2.04 -8.39 3.12
C THR A 18 0.76 -8.84 3.84
N LEU A 19 0.84 -9.91 4.64
CA LEU A 19 -0.26 -10.37 5.49
C LEU A 19 -0.53 -9.41 6.65
N ASP A 20 0.51 -8.82 7.25
CA ASP A 20 0.35 -7.83 8.32
C ASP A 20 -0.39 -6.59 7.82
N ILE A 21 -0.01 -6.08 6.64
CA ILE A 21 -0.73 -4.95 6.01
C ILE A 21 -2.18 -5.31 5.73
N GLN A 22 -2.47 -6.51 5.23
CA GLN A 22 -3.85 -6.96 5.05
C GLN A 22 -4.63 -6.96 6.37
N ASN A 23 -4.03 -7.45 7.45
CA ASN A 23 -4.70 -7.51 8.74
C ASN A 23 -4.93 -6.11 9.32
N LEU A 24 -3.98 -5.18 9.16
CA LEU A 24 -4.12 -3.77 9.54
C LEU A 24 -5.21 -3.08 8.70
N ALA A 25 -5.28 -3.36 7.39
CA ALA A 25 -6.29 -2.79 6.50
C ALA A 25 -7.73 -3.32 6.73
N LYS A 26 -7.92 -4.34 7.59
CA LYS A 26 -9.25 -4.82 8.01
C LYS A 26 -9.84 -4.01 9.16
N ASP A 27 -9.06 -3.12 9.78
CA ASP A 27 -9.53 -2.26 10.85
C ASP A 27 -10.72 -1.39 10.38
N THR A 28 -11.76 -1.27 11.21
CA THR A 28 -13.00 -0.57 10.88
C THR A 28 -12.83 0.93 10.63
N ARG A 29 -11.68 1.50 11.00
CA ARG A 29 -11.31 2.89 10.67
C ARG A 29 -11.02 3.08 9.18
N PHE A 30 -10.78 2.01 8.42
CA PHE A 30 -10.56 2.07 6.99
C PHE A 30 -11.83 1.73 6.22
N GLN A 31 -12.15 2.56 5.23
CA GLN A 31 -13.33 2.41 4.38
C GLN A 31 -13.12 1.37 3.25
N THR A 32 -11.89 0.89 3.07
CA THR A 32 -11.55 -0.13 2.08
C THR A 32 -10.55 -1.14 2.66
N SER A 33 -10.69 -2.40 2.23
CA SER A 33 -9.76 -3.47 2.57
C SER A 33 -8.66 -3.59 1.51
N ILE A 34 -7.52 -4.15 1.92
CA ILE A 34 -6.39 -4.44 1.04
C ILE A 34 -6.03 -5.90 1.25
N SER A 35 -6.25 -6.75 0.26
CA SER A 35 -5.83 -8.15 0.34
C SER A 35 -4.31 -8.26 0.16
N LYS A 36 -3.75 -9.33 0.71
CA LYS A 36 -2.35 -9.71 0.54
C LYS A 36 -1.98 -9.79 -0.94
N SER A 37 -2.77 -10.51 -1.74
CA SER A 37 -2.53 -10.68 -3.18
C SER A 37 -2.55 -9.34 -3.93
N TYR A 38 -3.51 -8.47 -3.60
CA TYR A 38 -3.61 -7.16 -4.22
C TYR A 38 -2.38 -6.29 -3.93
N LEU A 39 -1.91 -6.30 -2.67
CA LEU A 39 -0.68 -5.59 -2.30
C LEU A 39 0.55 -6.15 -3.04
N GLU A 40 0.64 -7.47 -3.19
CA GLU A 40 1.73 -8.11 -3.95
C GLU A 40 1.72 -7.72 -5.43
N GLU A 41 0.55 -7.67 -6.07
CA GLU A 41 0.38 -7.19 -7.45
C GLU A 41 0.78 -5.72 -7.59
N LEU A 42 0.44 -4.87 -6.60
CA LEU A 42 0.88 -3.48 -6.57
C LEU A 42 2.42 -3.39 -6.47
N GLU A 43 3.04 -4.14 -5.55
CA GLU A 43 4.48 -4.10 -5.30
C GLU A 43 5.31 -4.59 -6.50
N ARG A 44 4.84 -5.62 -7.21
CA ARG A 44 5.46 -6.09 -8.45
C ARG A 44 5.25 -5.13 -9.62
N GLY A 45 4.26 -4.24 -9.53
CA GLY A 45 3.89 -3.33 -10.61
C GLY A 45 2.96 -3.95 -11.64
N ASP A 46 2.39 -5.13 -11.38
CA ASP A 46 1.34 -5.75 -12.18
C ASP A 46 0.09 -4.87 -12.19
N LYS A 47 -0.18 -4.21 -11.05
CA LYS A 47 -1.28 -3.26 -10.89
C LYS A 47 -0.75 -1.87 -10.55
N LYS A 48 -1.09 -0.89 -11.39
CA LYS A 48 -0.50 0.47 -11.32
C LYS A 48 -1.50 1.58 -10.97
N ASN A 49 -2.79 1.27 -11.04
CA ASN A 49 -3.89 2.23 -10.89
C ASN A 49 -4.89 1.78 -9.80
N PRO A 50 -4.48 1.71 -8.52
CA PRO A 50 -5.43 1.58 -7.42
C PRO A 50 -6.32 2.82 -7.31
N SER A 51 -7.46 2.70 -6.61
CA SER A 51 -8.24 3.87 -6.22
C SER A 51 -7.45 4.73 -5.22
N LEU A 52 -7.71 6.03 -5.20
CA LEU A 52 -7.07 6.97 -4.26
C LEU A 52 -7.27 6.52 -2.81
N GLU A 53 -8.45 6.02 -2.48
CA GLU A 53 -8.79 5.49 -1.16
C GLU A 53 -7.84 4.35 -0.73
N LYS A 54 -7.55 3.40 -1.64
CA LYS A 54 -6.60 2.32 -1.35
C LYS A 54 -5.19 2.86 -1.14
N VAL A 55 -4.75 3.84 -1.94
CA VAL A 55 -3.45 4.50 -1.73
C VAL A 55 -3.39 5.20 -0.38
N ALA A 56 -4.46 5.89 0.02
CA ALA A 56 -4.56 6.58 1.29
C ALA A 56 -4.47 5.60 2.48
N VAL A 57 -5.13 4.44 2.40
CA VAL A 57 -5.02 3.39 3.43
C VAL A 57 -3.59 2.85 3.52
N ILE A 58 -2.95 2.55 2.38
CA ILE A 58 -1.55 2.08 2.35
C ILE A 58 -0.63 3.13 2.98
N ALA A 59 -0.73 4.39 2.56
CA ALA A 59 0.09 5.47 3.08
C ALA A 59 -0.07 5.65 4.59
N LYS A 60 -1.31 5.57 5.09
CA LYS A 60 -1.62 5.68 6.52
C LYS A 60 -1.07 4.52 7.33
N ILE A 61 -1.15 3.29 6.84
CA ILE A 61 -0.55 2.11 7.50
C ILE A 61 0.98 2.20 7.50
N LEU A 62 1.57 2.65 6.39
CA LEU A 62 3.03 2.78 6.23
C LEU A 62 3.61 4.06 6.87
N GLY A 63 2.77 4.92 7.44
CA GLY A 63 3.22 6.16 8.10
C GLY A 63 3.88 7.17 7.16
N CYS A 64 3.48 7.21 5.89
CA CYS A 64 4.02 8.13 4.87
C CYS A 64 2.92 8.97 4.21
N LYS A 65 3.31 9.95 3.39
CA LYS A 65 2.36 10.75 2.60
C LYS A 65 1.98 9.99 1.33
N ILE A 66 0.77 10.26 0.80
CA ILE A 66 0.32 9.70 -0.47
C ILE A 66 1.32 10.01 -1.60
N ASP A 67 1.86 11.24 -1.61
CA ASP A 67 2.83 11.70 -2.59
C ASP A 67 4.13 10.87 -2.59
N ASP A 68 4.51 10.30 -1.44
CA ASP A 68 5.69 9.42 -1.34
C ASP A 68 5.50 8.10 -2.11
N LEU A 69 4.25 7.72 -2.38
CA LEU A 69 3.88 6.47 -3.05
C LEU A 69 3.54 6.67 -4.53
N ILE A 70 3.51 7.90 -5.02
CA ILE A 70 3.20 8.23 -6.41
C ILE A 70 4.51 8.53 -7.14
N LEU A 71 4.67 7.97 -8.35
CA LEU A 71 5.74 8.37 -9.25
C LEU A 71 5.48 9.81 -9.69
N SER A 72 6.39 10.71 -9.34
CA SER A 72 6.49 12.04 -9.95
C SER A 72 6.70 11.86 -11.46
N ALA A 73 5.97 12.63 -12.26
CA ALA A 73 6.13 12.67 -13.71
C ALA A 73 7.50 13.25 -14.10
#